data_AF-A0A6N7GLX9-F1
#
_entry.id   AF-A0A6N7GLX9-F1
#
_cell.length_a   1.000
_cell.length_b   1.000
_cell.length_c   1.000
_cell.angle_alpha   90.00
_cell.angle_beta   90.00
_cell.angle_gamma   90.00
#
_symmetry.space_group_name_H-M   'P 1'
#
loop_
_entity.id
_entity.type
_entity.pdbx_description
1 polymer ?
#
loop_
_entity_poly.entity_id
_entity_poly.type
_entity_poly.pdbx_seq_one_letter_code
_entity_poly.pdbx_strand_id
1 'polypeptide(L)'
;MTTNTLNGGQIIVDYLVREKVPYVFGLCGHGNIGLLDALFERSSDIKTISTHHETVAGFMADVYYRVAGRPVATFTSCGPGSVNLPIALANAYLDSVPFMAITGNVPTGQFNRGAFQELYRHYQADFPSTVRTMCKKVFQPTRGDMVALAVRQAWKTMVTGRPGPVVLDVPFDIFKEAAAEETPNPEEWNANISSRCGADPEGVTKAVDMLLGARRPVILVGQGVRYGGAATELLALAERLQIPVAASASGLGAIPSDHPLALGLVSRGGVYQANHAARQADVLLALGVRFDDRTSSSWIPGYSFTIPPTKLIHVDIDPEEIGRNYPVALGLMADVRTFLRQVLAELSSRKNIDAQASARKGWVTAIDGYRKEWDALIAPGFKDDATPINPQRAAYEIDRVLPEDAILVSDIGVHHNWLLQFCKPKRPDSLIGSMGFGPMGFGVAGVLGAKLAAPDRPCVAVVGDGAFFMHASVLGTAVEYQLPVVWVVWNNYAYASIRGLQRGYLGGRELATDFKHPMTGAPYNPDFAAMARSAGIDGVSVDRPGDLADAVRAAIASGKPYLIDANIGADKNPGGAGVWDLPGHGVSAPVIGGRYVP
;
A
#
# COMPACT_ATOMS: atom_id res chain seq x y z
N MET A 1 3.97 31.83 -41.64
CA MET A 1 4.46 30.57 -41.06
C MET A 1 3.36 30.11 -40.12
N THR A 2 2.65 29.03 -40.45
CA THR A 2 1.71 28.40 -39.52
C THR A 2 2.54 27.83 -38.38
N THR A 3 2.51 28.48 -37.22
CA THR A 3 3.08 27.93 -35.99
C THR A 3 2.40 26.59 -35.75
N ASN A 4 3.20 25.52 -35.65
CA ASN A 4 2.67 24.16 -35.52
C ASN A 4 2.27 23.96 -34.05
N THR A 5 1.13 24.50 -33.65
CA THR A 5 0.66 24.47 -32.25
C THR A 5 0.22 23.06 -31.87
N LEU A 6 0.80 22.53 -30.80
CA LEU A 6 0.44 21.23 -30.23
C LEU A 6 -0.96 21.28 -29.63
N ASN A 7 -1.72 20.19 -29.74
CA ASN A 7 -3.02 20.07 -29.07
C ASN A 7 -2.91 19.62 -27.61
N GLY A 8 -4.00 19.70 -26.85
CA GLY A 8 -4.02 19.35 -25.43
C GLY A 8 -3.56 17.91 -25.15
N GLY A 9 -3.96 16.94 -25.96
CA GLY A 9 -3.52 15.54 -25.83
C GLY A 9 -2.01 15.40 -25.99
N GLN A 10 -1.43 16.04 -27.01
CA GLN A 10 0.01 16.06 -27.25
C GLN A 10 0.78 16.69 -26.10
N ILE A 11 0.33 17.83 -25.57
CA ILE A 11 0.97 18.48 -24.41
C ILE A 11 1.00 17.56 -23.19
N ILE A 12 -0.10 16.86 -22.90
CA ILE A 12 -0.17 15.94 -21.76
C ILE A 12 0.80 14.78 -21.95
N VAL A 13 0.76 14.10 -23.09
CA VAL A 13 1.60 12.93 -23.36
C VAL A 13 3.08 13.31 -23.43
N ASP A 14 3.43 14.39 -24.11
CA ASP A 14 4.81 14.89 -24.18
C ASP A 14 5.36 15.23 -22.79
N TYR A 15 4.53 15.79 -21.91
CA TYR A 15 4.95 16.08 -20.54
C TYR A 15 5.25 14.79 -19.76
N LEU A 16 4.39 13.76 -19.90
CA LEU A 16 4.63 12.44 -19.29
C LEU A 16 5.92 11.79 -19.83
N VAL A 17 6.19 11.90 -21.13
CA VAL A 17 7.43 11.40 -21.75
C VAL A 17 8.65 12.13 -21.17
N ARG A 18 8.59 13.47 -21.03
CA ARG A 18 9.68 14.26 -20.43
C ARG A 18 9.92 13.92 -18.95
N GLU A 19 8.87 13.59 -18.21
CA GLU A 19 8.94 13.05 -16.84
C GLU A 19 9.35 11.56 -16.78
N LYS A 20 9.64 10.94 -17.93
CA LYS A 20 10.09 9.55 -18.07
C LYS A 20 9.07 8.55 -17.54
N VAL A 21 7.79 8.85 -17.72
CA VAL A 21 6.69 7.93 -17.42
C VAL A 21 6.73 6.78 -18.42
N PRO A 22 6.86 5.52 -17.95
CA PRO A 22 7.03 4.36 -18.82
C PRO A 22 5.71 3.81 -19.34
N TYR A 23 4.64 3.99 -18.56
CA TYR A 23 3.36 3.34 -18.79
C TYR A 23 2.19 4.28 -18.51
N VAL A 24 1.13 4.11 -19.29
CA VAL A 24 -0.20 4.63 -18.96
C VAL A 24 -1.20 3.46 -18.97
N PHE A 25 -1.94 3.29 -17.88
CA PHE A 25 -2.89 2.18 -17.71
C PHE A 25 -4.33 2.67 -17.86
N GLY A 26 -5.21 1.95 -18.54
CA GLY A 26 -6.58 2.47 -18.64
C GLY A 26 -7.51 1.68 -19.53
N LEU A 27 -8.65 2.29 -19.82
CA LEU A 27 -9.64 1.75 -20.74
C LEU A 27 -10.11 2.85 -21.70
N CYS A 28 -10.27 2.47 -22.97
CA CYS A 28 -10.70 3.38 -24.02
C CYS A 28 -12.19 3.70 -23.93
N GLY A 29 -12.58 4.88 -24.41
CA GLY A 29 -13.96 5.20 -24.72
C GLY A 29 -14.05 6.51 -25.52
N HIS A 30 -15.25 6.91 -25.91
CA HIS A 30 -15.39 8.08 -26.79
C HIS A 30 -14.82 9.36 -26.14
N GLY A 31 -14.87 9.49 -24.81
CA GLY A 31 -14.43 10.69 -24.09
C GLY A 31 -12.92 10.90 -24.07
N ASN A 32 -12.10 9.93 -24.46
CA ASN A 32 -10.64 10.01 -24.39
C ASN A 32 -9.91 9.67 -25.70
N ILE A 33 -10.61 9.53 -26.83
CA ILE A 33 -9.97 9.19 -28.12
C ILE A 33 -8.89 10.20 -28.53
N GLY A 34 -9.03 11.48 -28.15
CA GLY A 34 -8.01 12.49 -28.42
C GLY A 34 -6.70 12.25 -27.67
N LEU A 35 -6.78 11.74 -26.43
CA LEU A 35 -5.61 11.30 -25.66
C LEU A 35 -5.01 10.03 -26.24
N LEU A 36 -5.84 9.06 -26.64
CA LEU A 36 -5.36 7.80 -27.22
C LEU A 36 -4.58 8.02 -28.52
N ASP A 37 -5.01 8.97 -29.34
CA ASP A 37 -4.30 9.37 -30.56
C ASP A 37 -2.92 9.98 -30.24
N ALA A 38 -2.83 10.85 -29.22
CA ALA A 38 -1.55 11.39 -28.76
C ALA A 38 -0.63 10.31 -28.15
N LEU A 39 -1.20 9.33 -27.44
CA LEU A 39 -0.44 8.16 -26.94
C LEU A 39 0.07 7.29 -28.09
N PHE A 40 -0.71 7.15 -29.17
CA PHE A 40 -0.28 6.44 -30.37
C PHE A 40 0.91 7.14 -31.04
N GLU A 41 0.88 8.47 -31.17
CA GLU A 41 1.99 9.30 -31.69
C GLU A 41 3.29 9.16 -30.89
N ARG A 42 3.22 8.75 -29.61
CA ARG A 42 4.36 8.56 -28.70
C ARG A 42 4.52 7.11 -28.25
N SER A 43 3.98 6.16 -29.01
CA SER A 43 4.02 4.73 -28.67
C SER A 43 5.44 4.14 -28.60
N SER A 44 6.42 4.81 -29.20
CA SER A 44 7.86 4.50 -29.05
C SER A 44 8.45 4.90 -27.70
N ASP A 45 7.85 5.88 -27.02
CA ASP A 45 8.41 6.55 -25.84
C ASP A 45 7.66 6.20 -24.55
N ILE A 46 6.35 5.93 -24.66
CA ILE A 46 5.47 5.58 -23.54
C ILE A 46 4.53 4.44 -23.94
N LYS A 47 4.44 3.40 -23.11
CA LYS A 47 3.64 2.22 -23.42
C LYS A 47 2.24 2.31 -22.81
N THR A 48 1.23 2.25 -23.67
CA THR A 48 -0.18 2.16 -23.25
C THR A 48 -0.55 0.72 -22.92
N ILE A 49 -1.16 0.49 -21.76
CA ILE A 49 -1.69 -0.82 -21.34
C ILE A 49 -3.20 -0.69 -21.18
N SER A 50 -3.94 -1.41 -22.01
CA SER A 50 -5.38 -1.58 -21.87
C SER A 50 -5.67 -2.53 -20.71
N THR A 51 -6.61 -2.16 -19.86
CA THR A 51 -7.14 -2.99 -18.78
C THR A 51 -8.61 -3.27 -19.06
N HIS A 52 -9.16 -4.31 -18.44
CA HIS A 52 -10.56 -4.68 -18.64
C HIS A 52 -11.51 -4.02 -17.64
N HIS A 53 -11.02 -3.11 -16.78
CA HIS A 53 -11.80 -2.30 -15.84
C HIS A 53 -10.95 -1.13 -15.29
N GLU A 54 -11.50 0.08 -15.16
CA GLU A 54 -10.72 1.27 -14.77
C GLU A 54 -10.15 1.19 -13.34
N THR A 55 -10.86 0.54 -12.42
CA THR A 55 -10.32 0.22 -11.08
C THR A 55 -9.01 -0.58 -11.15
N VAL A 56 -8.90 -1.52 -12.09
CA VAL A 56 -7.70 -2.35 -12.27
C VAL A 56 -6.53 -1.46 -12.68
N ALA A 57 -6.73 -0.52 -13.60
CA ALA A 57 -5.71 0.46 -13.99
C ALA A 57 -5.21 1.30 -12.79
N GLY A 58 -6.13 1.75 -11.94
CA GLY A 58 -5.78 2.50 -10.72
C GLY A 58 -4.96 1.68 -9.71
N PHE A 59 -5.35 0.43 -9.43
CA PHE A 59 -4.58 -0.43 -8.54
C PHE A 59 -3.23 -0.87 -9.12
N MET A 60 -3.15 -1.08 -10.44
CA MET A 60 -1.88 -1.28 -11.14
C MET A 60 -0.96 -0.07 -10.97
N ALA A 61 -1.47 1.14 -11.17
CA ALA A 61 -0.70 2.38 -10.97
C ALA A 61 -0.19 2.52 -9.53
N ASP A 62 -1.05 2.21 -8.56
CA ASP A 62 -0.71 2.29 -7.15
C ASP A 62 0.45 1.34 -6.80
N VAL A 63 0.30 0.05 -7.10
CA VAL A 63 1.34 -0.94 -6.77
C VAL A 63 2.60 -0.75 -7.61
N TYR A 64 2.48 -0.30 -8.87
CA TYR A 64 3.62 0.08 -9.69
C TYR A 64 4.50 1.10 -8.97
N TYR A 65 3.91 2.20 -8.45
CA TYR A 65 4.66 3.21 -7.72
C TYR A 65 5.34 2.64 -6.48
N ARG A 66 4.62 1.79 -5.73
CA ARG A 66 5.18 1.18 -4.52
C ARG A 66 6.46 0.42 -4.83
N VAL A 67 6.53 -0.32 -5.94
CA VAL A 67 7.72 -1.08 -6.34
C VAL A 67 8.78 -0.19 -7.01
N ALA A 68 8.39 0.61 -8.00
CA ALA A 68 9.33 1.36 -8.85
C ALA A 68 9.83 2.67 -8.21
N GLY A 69 9.10 3.22 -7.22
CA GLY A 69 9.38 4.52 -6.62
C GLY A 69 9.16 5.72 -7.54
N ARG A 70 8.53 5.51 -8.71
CA ARG A 70 8.22 6.55 -9.70
C ARG A 70 6.76 6.47 -10.15
N PRO A 71 6.05 7.60 -10.26
CA PRO A 71 4.64 7.63 -10.60
C PRO A 71 4.40 7.24 -12.06
N VAL A 72 3.18 6.78 -12.33
CA VAL A 72 2.63 6.54 -13.67
C VAL A 72 1.33 7.32 -13.82
N ALA A 73 0.72 7.23 -15.00
CA ALA A 73 -0.59 7.81 -15.27
C ALA A 73 -1.63 6.72 -15.56
N THR A 74 -2.90 7.04 -15.33
CA THR A 74 -4.04 6.26 -15.80
C THR A 74 -4.87 7.05 -16.79
N PHE A 75 -5.66 6.36 -17.62
CA PHE A 75 -6.63 7.00 -18.51
C PHE A 75 -8.01 6.34 -18.44
N THR A 76 -9.07 7.16 -18.46
CA THR A 76 -10.46 6.68 -18.56
C THR A 76 -11.23 7.49 -19.59
N SER A 77 -12.34 6.96 -20.10
CA SER A 77 -13.35 7.76 -20.81
C SER A 77 -14.03 8.73 -19.84
N CYS A 78 -15.13 9.37 -20.24
CA CYS A 78 -16.02 10.12 -19.35
C CYS A 78 -17.08 9.22 -18.68
N GLY A 79 -17.86 9.82 -17.78
CA GLY A 79 -19.02 9.20 -17.13
C GLY A 79 -18.69 7.86 -16.47
N PRO A 80 -19.26 6.73 -16.95
CA PRO A 80 -19.08 5.41 -16.35
C PRO A 80 -17.59 5.04 -16.16
N GLY A 81 -16.72 5.41 -17.11
CA GLY A 81 -15.30 5.08 -16.99
C GLY A 81 -14.64 5.83 -15.83
N SER A 82 -14.85 7.14 -15.74
CA SER A 82 -14.32 7.95 -14.64
C SER A 82 -14.88 7.51 -13.28
N VAL A 83 -16.17 7.14 -13.18
CA VAL A 83 -16.78 6.73 -11.90
C VAL A 83 -16.40 5.31 -11.44
N ASN A 84 -15.68 4.54 -12.25
CA ASN A 84 -15.06 3.28 -11.83
C ASN A 84 -13.70 3.48 -11.12
N LEU A 85 -13.10 4.66 -11.23
CA LEU A 85 -11.80 4.98 -10.63
C LEU A 85 -11.79 5.42 -9.13
N PRO A 86 -12.87 5.96 -8.51
CA PRO A 86 -12.84 6.53 -7.16
C PRO A 86 -12.27 5.61 -6.08
N ILE A 87 -12.56 4.30 -6.13
CA ILE A 87 -12.03 3.35 -5.14
C ILE A 87 -10.50 3.27 -5.16
N ALA A 88 -9.89 3.33 -6.35
CA ALA A 88 -8.44 3.32 -6.50
C ALA A 88 -7.81 4.68 -6.11
N LEU A 89 -8.49 5.79 -6.43
CA LEU A 89 -8.10 7.13 -5.97
C LEU A 89 -8.08 7.20 -4.44
N ALA A 90 -9.17 6.80 -3.79
CA ALA A 90 -9.28 6.81 -2.33
C ALA A 90 -8.20 5.95 -1.67
N ASN A 91 -7.94 4.76 -2.21
CA ASN A 91 -6.87 3.90 -1.75
C ASN A 91 -5.50 4.60 -1.81
N ALA A 92 -5.13 5.07 -3.00
CA ALA A 92 -3.84 5.71 -3.22
C ALA A 92 -3.71 6.99 -2.39
N TYR A 93 -4.76 7.78 -2.24
CA TYR A 93 -4.73 9.00 -1.44
C TYR A 93 -4.47 8.71 0.05
N LEU A 94 -5.19 7.75 0.62
CA LEU A 94 -5.05 7.42 2.04
C LEU A 94 -3.74 6.68 2.35
N ASP A 95 -3.18 5.96 1.37
CA ASP A 95 -1.87 5.32 1.43
C ASP A 95 -0.73 6.17 0.82
N SER A 96 -0.96 7.45 0.55
CA SER A 96 0.05 8.39 0.07
C SER A 96 0.80 7.92 -1.21
N VAL A 97 0.07 7.40 -2.19
CA VAL A 97 0.59 6.89 -3.45
C VAL A 97 0.28 7.86 -4.60
N PRO A 98 1.28 8.41 -5.29
CA PRO A 98 1.08 9.29 -6.43
C PRO A 98 0.89 8.51 -7.74
N PHE A 99 -0.21 8.82 -8.43
CA PHE A 99 -0.38 8.59 -9.86
C PHE A 99 -1.28 9.68 -10.45
N MET A 100 -1.13 9.95 -11.74
CA MET A 100 -1.93 10.95 -12.44
C MET A 100 -3.14 10.29 -13.09
N ALA A 101 -4.33 10.52 -12.55
CA ALA A 101 -5.57 10.05 -13.15
C ALA A 101 -6.04 11.01 -14.24
N ILE A 102 -5.84 10.64 -15.51
CA ILE A 102 -6.34 11.43 -16.65
C ILE A 102 -7.74 10.92 -16.98
N THR A 103 -8.76 11.72 -16.71
CA THR A 103 -10.15 11.36 -17.00
C THR A 103 -10.70 12.17 -18.16
N GLY A 104 -11.39 11.52 -19.09
CA GLY A 104 -12.14 12.24 -20.13
C GLY A 104 -13.40 12.88 -19.55
N ASN A 105 -13.89 13.94 -20.19
CA ASN A 105 -15.19 14.53 -19.90
C ASN A 105 -15.93 14.90 -21.20
N VAL A 106 -17.21 15.25 -21.11
CA VAL A 106 -17.99 15.67 -22.28
C VAL A 106 -17.45 16.98 -22.88
N PRO A 107 -17.68 17.28 -24.17
CA PRO A 107 -17.18 18.51 -24.78
C PRO A 107 -17.68 19.77 -24.06
N THR A 108 -16.86 20.82 -23.98
CA THR A 108 -17.23 22.06 -23.27
C THR A 108 -18.49 22.72 -23.82
N GLY A 109 -18.70 22.68 -25.14
CA GLY A 109 -19.91 23.18 -25.79
C GLY A 109 -21.19 22.41 -25.46
N GLN A 110 -21.08 21.25 -24.81
CA GLN A 110 -22.20 20.40 -24.39
C GLN A 110 -22.49 20.46 -22.88
N PHE A 111 -21.72 21.25 -22.13
CA PHE A 111 -21.91 21.40 -20.69
C PHE A 111 -23.37 21.75 -20.33
N ASN A 112 -23.91 21.01 -19.36
CA ASN A 112 -25.27 21.14 -18.84
C ASN A 112 -26.38 20.93 -19.88
N ARG A 113 -26.08 20.25 -21.00
CA ARG A 113 -27.10 19.84 -21.98
C ARG A 113 -27.64 18.44 -21.73
N GLY A 114 -27.10 17.74 -20.73
CA GLY A 114 -27.41 16.33 -20.50
C GLY A 114 -26.79 15.47 -21.58
N ALA A 115 -25.52 15.75 -21.91
CA ALA A 115 -24.79 14.98 -22.90
C ALA A 115 -24.66 13.51 -22.47
N PHE A 116 -24.50 12.63 -23.45
CA PHE A 116 -24.28 11.22 -23.17
C PHE A 116 -23.05 11.05 -22.26
N GLN A 117 -23.22 10.32 -21.15
CA GLN A 117 -22.20 10.11 -20.11
C GLN A 117 -21.78 11.36 -19.30
N GLU A 118 -22.56 12.44 -19.31
CA GLU A 118 -22.32 13.63 -18.47
C GLU A 118 -22.85 13.47 -17.03
N LEU A 119 -22.06 13.90 -16.04
CA LEU A 119 -22.56 14.23 -14.69
C LEU A 119 -22.88 15.72 -14.64
N TYR A 120 -24.17 16.10 -14.60
CA TYR A 120 -24.58 17.52 -14.76
C TYR A 120 -25.62 18.04 -13.76
N ARG A 121 -26.06 17.22 -12.79
CA ARG A 121 -27.21 17.56 -11.93
C ARG A 121 -26.92 18.62 -10.87
N HIS A 122 -25.66 18.76 -10.46
CA HIS A 122 -25.23 19.73 -9.43
C HIS A 122 -24.31 20.83 -10.00
N TYR A 123 -23.49 20.46 -10.98
CA TYR A 123 -22.62 21.36 -11.73
C TYR A 123 -22.41 20.77 -13.13
N GLN A 124 -21.93 21.52 -14.11
CA GLN A 124 -21.58 20.95 -15.42
C GLN A 124 -20.34 20.06 -15.34
N ALA A 125 -20.30 18.97 -16.12
CA ALA A 125 -19.13 18.10 -16.22
C ALA A 125 -18.55 17.67 -14.85
N ASP A 126 -19.41 17.33 -13.90
CA ASP A 126 -19.16 17.35 -12.45
C ASP A 126 -18.55 16.07 -11.86
N PHE A 127 -17.81 15.31 -12.68
CA PHE A 127 -16.95 14.27 -12.13
C PHE A 127 -15.96 14.81 -11.08
N PRO A 128 -15.33 15.99 -11.26
CA PRO A 128 -14.44 16.57 -10.25
C PRO A 128 -15.01 16.62 -8.84
N SER A 129 -16.29 17.00 -8.66
CA SER A 129 -16.88 17.09 -7.32
C SER A 129 -17.02 15.74 -6.63
N THR A 130 -17.13 14.65 -7.39
CA THR A 130 -17.26 13.28 -6.86
C THR A 130 -15.96 12.77 -6.22
N VAL A 131 -14.80 13.25 -6.69
CA VAL A 131 -13.48 12.71 -6.31
C VAL A 131 -12.60 13.66 -5.50
N ARG A 132 -13.08 14.87 -5.15
CA ARG A 132 -12.28 15.87 -4.40
C ARG A 132 -11.76 15.38 -3.06
N THR A 133 -12.46 14.45 -2.41
CA THR A 133 -12.07 13.88 -1.11
C THR A 133 -11.16 12.66 -1.23
N MET A 134 -10.87 12.23 -2.46
CA MET A 134 -10.16 10.99 -2.77
C MET A 134 -8.85 11.24 -3.53
N CYS A 135 -8.43 12.48 -3.68
CA CYS A 135 -7.18 12.86 -4.34
C CYS A 135 -6.63 14.15 -3.73
N LYS A 136 -5.36 14.48 -4.00
CA LYS A 136 -4.76 15.73 -3.52
C LYS A 136 -5.42 16.96 -4.13
N LYS A 137 -5.76 16.87 -5.42
CA LYS A 137 -6.38 17.95 -6.17
C LYS A 137 -6.93 17.45 -7.51
N VAL A 138 -8.02 18.08 -7.96
CA VAL A 138 -8.54 17.95 -9.32
C VAL A 138 -8.17 19.19 -10.13
N PHE A 139 -7.71 18.98 -11.36
CA PHE A 139 -7.46 20.01 -12.37
C PHE A 139 -8.39 19.74 -13.55
N GLN A 140 -9.17 20.75 -13.96
CA GLN A 140 -10.10 20.64 -15.08
C GLN A 140 -9.87 21.79 -16.07
N PRO A 141 -8.92 21.66 -17.01
CA PRO A 141 -8.73 22.66 -18.06
C PRO A 141 -9.94 22.66 -19.00
N THR A 142 -10.58 23.81 -19.18
CA THR A 142 -11.76 23.97 -20.06
C THR A 142 -11.44 24.71 -21.36
N ARG A 143 -10.15 24.92 -21.63
CA ARG A 143 -9.61 25.52 -22.86
C ARG A 143 -8.23 24.94 -23.14
N GLY A 144 -7.84 24.87 -24.41
CA GLY A 144 -6.52 24.37 -24.83
C GLY A 144 -5.35 25.08 -24.15
N ASP A 145 -5.40 26.41 -24.05
CA ASP A 145 -4.35 27.25 -23.44
C ASP A 145 -4.09 26.95 -21.94
N MET A 146 -5.03 26.28 -21.27
CA MET A 146 -4.91 25.91 -19.85
C MET A 146 -4.16 24.60 -19.62
N VAL A 147 -4.03 23.74 -20.65
CA VAL A 147 -3.53 22.36 -20.48
C VAL A 147 -2.08 22.33 -19.99
N ALA A 148 -1.20 23.16 -20.58
CA ALA A 148 0.20 23.25 -20.20
C ALA A 148 0.40 23.65 -18.72
N LEU A 149 -0.43 24.57 -18.22
CA LEU A 149 -0.43 24.95 -16.82
C LEU A 149 -0.96 23.83 -15.92
N ALA A 150 -2.06 23.20 -16.32
CA ALA A 150 -2.74 22.16 -15.56
C ALA A 150 -1.87 20.92 -15.37
N VAL A 151 -1.25 20.39 -16.44
CA VAL A 151 -0.42 19.17 -16.36
C VAL A 151 0.79 19.37 -15.44
N ARG A 152 1.45 20.52 -15.56
CA ARG A 152 2.61 20.90 -14.73
C ARG A 152 2.25 21.01 -13.25
N GLN A 153 1.15 21.71 -12.94
CA GLN A 153 0.70 21.87 -11.56
C GLN A 153 0.19 20.56 -10.97
N ALA A 154 -0.49 19.74 -11.78
CA ALA A 154 -0.94 18.40 -11.40
C ALA A 154 0.25 17.52 -11.01
N TRP A 155 1.29 17.46 -11.85
CA TRP A 155 2.49 16.70 -11.55
C TRP A 155 3.19 17.17 -10.27
N LYS A 156 3.41 18.48 -10.11
CA LYS A 156 4.02 19.04 -8.90
C LYS A 156 3.22 18.70 -7.65
N THR A 157 1.90 18.87 -7.69
CA THR A 157 1.01 18.59 -6.57
C THR A 157 1.06 17.12 -6.19
N MET A 158 1.07 16.23 -7.17
CA MET A 158 1.09 14.78 -6.98
C MET A 158 2.31 14.29 -6.18
N VAL A 159 3.52 14.76 -6.52
CA VAL A 159 4.78 14.18 -6.01
C VAL A 159 5.37 14.87 -4.77
N THR A 160 4.95 16.09 -4.45
CA THR A 160 5.57 16.89 -3.36
C THR A 160 4.85 16.76 -2.02
N GLY A 161 5.57 17.03 -0.92
CA GLY A 161 5.05 16.90 0.45
C GLY A 161 4.71 15.45 0.77
N ARG A 162 3.54 15.21 1.37
CA ARG A 162 2.95 13.87 1.39
C ARG A 162 2.41 13.54 -0.01
N PRO A 163 2.99 12.55 -0.72
CA PRO A 163 2.56 12.22 -2.07
C PRO A 163 1.14 11.65 -2.10
N GLY A 164 0.48 11.69 -3.25
CA GLY A 164 -0.89 11.21 -3.41
C GLY A 164 -1.40 11.45 -4.83
N PRO A 165 -2.51 10.82 -5.24
CA PRO A 165 -2.99 10.89 -6.61
C PRO A 165 -3.56 12.27 -6.89
N VAL A 166 -3.53 12.66 -8.17
CA VAL A 166 -4.22 13.85 -8.69
C VAL A 166 -5.12 13.44 -9.84
N VAL A 167 -6.19 14.20 -10.05
CA VAL A 167 -7.08 14.00 -11.20
C VAL A 167 -6.88 15.15 -12.18
N LEU A 168 -6.54 14.83 -13.42
CA LEU A 168 -6.53 15.73 -14.56
C LEU A 168 -7.75 15.40 -15.44
N ASP A 169 -8.86 16.07 -15.19
CA ASP A 169 -10.13 15.85 -15.86
C ASP A 169 -10.24 16.74 -17.11
N VAL A 170 -10.17 16.16 -18.29
CA VAL A 170 -10.01 16.90 -19.55
C VAL A 170 -11.24 16.68 -20.43
N PRO A 171 -12.00 17.75 -20.75
CA PRO A 171 -13.12 17.66 -21.69
C PRO A 171 -12.66 17.21 -23.08
N PHE A 172 -13.51 16.45 -23.76
CA PHE A 172 -13.22 15.79 -25.03
C PHE A 172 -12.57 16.70 -26.08
N ASP A 173 -13.12 17.89 -26.28
CA ASP A 173 -12.68 18.89 -27.25
C ASP A 173 -11.31 19.47 -26.90
N ILE A 174 -10.99 19.56 -25.61
CA ILE A 174 -9.73 20.11 -25.10
C ILE A 174 -8.54 19.20 -25.40
N PHE A 175 -8.74 17.89 -25.56
CA PHE A 175 -7.67 17.02 -26.06
C PHE A 175 -7.23 17.37 -27.49
N LYS A 176 -8.11 17.98 -28.30
CA LYS A 176 -7.83 18.31 -29.71
C LYS A 176 -7.67 19.80 -29.98
N GLU A 177 -8.11 20.66 -29.07
CA GLU A 177 -7.89 22.10 -29.17
C GLU A 177 -6.40 22.45 -29.15
N ALA A 178 -6.00 23.44 -29.94
CA ALA A 178 -4.66 24.00 -29.93
C ALA A 178 -4.32 24.55 -28.53
N ALA A 179 -3.19 24.12 -27.96
CA ALA A 179 -2.86 24.35 -26.56
C ALA A 179 -1.61 25.23 -26.37
N ALA A 180 -0.47 24.83 -26.96
CA ALA A 180 0.78 25.59 -26.86
C ALA A 180 1.73 25.26 -28.01
N GLU A 181 2.67 26.16 -28.30
CA GLU A 181 3.72 25.92 -29.31
C GLU A 181 4.73 24.86 -28.83
N GLU A 182 4.99 24.81 -27.53
CA GLU A 182 5.91 23.86 -26.91
C GLU A 182 5.32 23.27 -25.63
N THR A 183 5.62 22.01 -25.38
CA THR A 183 5.39 21.37 -24.09
C THR A 183 6.27 22.03 -23.02
N PRO A 184 5.78 22.30 -21.79
CA PRO A 184 6.63 22.80 -20.71
C PRO A 184 7.78 21.84 -20.39
N ASN A 185 8.95 22.37 -20.05
CA ASN A 185 10.07 21.55 -19.56
C ASN A 185 9.92 21.27 -18.05
N PRO A 186 9.72 20.01 -17.61
CA PRO A 186 9.70 19.65 -16.19
C PRO A 186 10.84 20.22 -15.33
N GLU A 187 12.06 20.23 -15.86
CA GLU A 187 13.27 20.57 -15.10
C GLU A 187 13.24 22.03 -14.63
N GLU A 188 12.73 22.94 -15.45
CA GLU A 188 12.62 24.37 -15.13
C GLU A 188 11.75 24.64 -13.89
N TRP A 189 10.81 23.74 -13.59
CA TRP A 189 9.85 23.91 -12.50
C TRP A 189 10.14 23.04 -11.28
N ASN A 190 10.98 22.02 -11.44
CA ASN A 190 11.21 20.99 -10.41
C ASN A 190 12.66 20.84 -9.97
N ALA A 191 13.64 21.02 -10.86
CA ALA A 191 15.03 20.64 -10.59
C ALA A 191 15.68 21.46 -9.45
N ASN A 192 15.24 22.72 -9.27
CA ASN A 192 15.80 23.64 -8.28
C ASN A 192 14.98 23.74 -6.98
N ILE A 193 14.08 22.79 -6.70
CA ILE A 193 13.23 22.80 -5.50
C ILE A 193 13.45 21.50 -4.71
N SER A 194 13.98 21.60 -3.49
CA SER A 194 13.97 20.49 -2.54
C SER A 194 12.65 20.47 -1.78
N SER A 195 11.80 19.47 -2.06
CA SER A 195 10.57 19.20 -1.30
C SER A 195 10.77 18.19 -0.16
N ARG A 196 12.03 17.85 0.16
CA ARG A 196 12.41 16.99 1.28
C ARG A 196 13.04 17.85 2.37
N CYS A 197 12.21 18.51 3.17
CA CYS A 197 12.68 19.40 4.24
C CYS A 197 13.36 18.62 5.37
N GLY A 198 14.33 19.24 6.03
CA GLY A 198 14.91 18.75 7.28
C GLY A 198 14.16 19.29 8.49
N ALA A 199 14.41 18.68 9.66
CA ALA A 199 13.95 19.21 10.93
C ALA A 199 14.78 20.44 11.34
N ASP A 200 14.23 21.27 12.21
CA ASP A 200 14.97 22.39 12.79
C ASP A 200 16.18 21.89 13.62
N PRO A 201 17.33 22.58 13.61
CA PRO A 201 18.55 22.08 14.27
C PRO A 201 18.42 21.85 15.78
N GLU A 202 17.63 22.68 16.48
CA GLU A 202 17.39 22.49 17.91
C GLU A 202 16.53 21.26 18.18
N GLY A 203 15.54 20.98 17.32
CA GLY A 203 14.71 19.79 17.32
C GLY A 203 15.52 18.52 17.12
N VAL A 204 16.48 18.53 16.19
CA VAL A 204 17.43 17.41 16.00
C VAL A 204 18.26 17.18 17.26
N THR A 205 18.80 18.25 17.84
CA THR A 205 19.57 18.21 19.09
C THR A 205 18.75 17.60 20.23
N LYS A 206 17.51 18.08 20.43
CA LYS A 206 16.57 17.59 21.45
C LYS A 206 16.21 16.13 21.21
N ALA A 207 15.98 15.72 19.96
CA ALA A 207 15.69 14.33 19.63
C ALA A 207 16.87 13.42 20.00
N VAL A 208 18.11 13.82 19.66
CA VAL A 208 19.32 13.09 20.03
C VAL A 208 19.49 13.00 21.54
N ASP A 209 19.28 14.09 22.28
CA ASP A 209 19.39 14.09 23.75
C ASP A 209 18.36 13.16 24.39
N MET A 210 17.10 13.20 23.91
CA MET A 210 16.04 12.28 24.37
C MET A 210 16.40 10.83 24.07
N LEU A 211 16.89 10.54 22.86
CA LEU A 211 17.31 9.20 22.48
C LEU A 211 18.49 8.72 23.33
N LEU A 212 19.51 9.54 23.58
CA LEU A 212 20.66 9.16 24.41
C LEU A 212 20.31 8.99 25.89
N GLY A 213 19.30 9.71 26.40
CA GLY A 213 18.80 9.56 27.76
C GLY A 213 17.86 8.37 27.99
N ALA A 214 17.41 7.69 26.92
CA ALA A 214 16.45 6.59 26.97
C ALA A 214 17.09 5.26 27.42
N ARG A 215 16.40 4.55 28.32
CA ARG A 215 16.76 3.20 28.79
C ARG A 215 16.05 2.11 28.01
N ARG A 216 14.80 2.34 27.58
CA ARG A 216 13.97 1.41 26.81
C ARG A 216 13.44 2.07 25.52
N PRO A 217 14.31 2.62 24.65
CA PRO A 217 13.84 3.24 23.42
C PRO A 217 13.30 2.18 22.45
N VAL A 218 12.32 2.59 21.63
CA VAL A 218 11.83 1.83 20.47
C VAL A 218 11.67 2.79 19.30
N ILE A 219 12.05 2.36 18.09
CA ILE A 219 11.70 3.05 16.84
C ILE A 219 10.43 2.40 16.30
N LEU A 220 9.42 3.20 15.97
CA LEU A 220 8.24 2.77 15.22
C LEU A 220 8.31 3.35 13.81
N VAL A 221 8.32 2.48 12.80
CA VAL A 221 8.43 2.89 11.41
C VAL A 221 7.13 2.67 10.65
N GLY A 222 6.81 3.64 9.79
CA GLY A 222 5.71 3.54 8.85
C GLY A 222 6.16 3.75 7.42
N GLN A 223 5.19 4.03 6.56
CA GLN A 223 5.39 4.14 5.12
C GLN A 223 6.35 5.28 4.72
N GLY A 224 6.49 6.32 5.56
CA GLY A 224 7.40 7.43 5.30
C GLY A 224 8.87 7.01 5.19
N VAL A 225 9.28 5.89 5.79
CA VAL A 225 10.64 5.33 5.60
C VAL A 225 10.83 4.84 4.16
N ARG A 226 9.82 4.17 3.58
CA ARG A 226 9.86 3.66 2.20
C ARG A 226 9.92 4.80 1.20
N TYR A 227 8.97 5.72 1.24
CA TYR A 227 8.92 6.85 0.30
C TYR A 227 10.04 7.88 0.55
N GLY A 228 10.52 7.94 1.80
CA GLY A 228 11.75 8.61 2.19
C GLY A 228 13.00 8.04 1.51
N GLY A 229 12.99 6.76 1.13
CA GLY A 229 14.20 6.03 0.75
C GLY A 229 15.18 5.95 1.92
N ALA A 230 14.66 5.77 3.15
CA ALA A 230 15.38 6.00 4.40
C ALA A 230 15.82 4.71 5.11
N ALA A 231 15.63 3.54 4.50
CA ALA A 231 15.93 2.24 5.10
C ALA A 231 17.40 2.10 5.53
N THR A 232 18.33 2.61 4.72
CA THR A 232 19.77 2.58 5.02
C THR A 232 20.10 3.43 6.25
N GLU A 233 19.63 4.69 6.29
CA GLU A 233 19.88 5.58 7.40
C GLU A 233 19.15 5.13 8.68
N LEU A 234 17.98 4.51 8.56
CA LEU A 234 17.25 3.88 9.66
C LEU A 234 18.06 2.75 10.30
N LEU A 235 18.57 1.82 9.48
CA LEU A 235 19.37 0.70 9.97
C LEU A 235 20.65 1.21 10.66
N ALA A 236 21.34 2.18 10.06
CA ALA A 236 22.51 2.80 10.66
C ALA A 236 22.22 3.42 12.03
N LEU A 237 21.10 4.13 12.19
CA LEU A 237 20.69 4.66 13.50
C LEU A 237 20.39 3.55 14.51
N ALA A 238 19.59 2.56 14.09
CA ALA A 238 19.19 1.44 14.94
C ALA A 238 20.41 0.68 15.46
N GLU A 239 21.37 0.36 14.60
CA GLU A 239 22.63 -0.32 14.98
C GLU A 239 23.52 0.59 15.84
N ARG A 240 23.69 1.85 15.47
CA ARG A 240 24.57 2.79 16.20
C ARG A 240 24.13 2.98 17.64
N LEU A 241 22.82 2.99 17.88
CA LEU A 241 22.24 3.22 19.19
C LEU A 241 21.69 1.95 19.85
N GLN A 242 21.77 0.79 19.19
CA GLN A 242 21.16 -0.48 19.62
C GLN A 242 19.67 -0.30 20.00
N ILE A 243 18.91 0.37 19.14
CA ILE A 243 17.47 0.60 19.35
C ILE A 243 16.65 -0.39 18.51
N PRO A 244 15.79 -1.20 19.15
CA PRO A 244 14.86 -2.07 18.45
C PRO A 244 13.87 -1.31 17.55
N VAL A 245 13.56 -1.89 16.40
CA VAL A 245 12.69 -1.30 15.37
C VAL A 245 11.42 -2.14 15.24
N ALA A 246 10.30 -1.55 15.62
CA ALA A 246 8.97 -2.07 15.40
C ALA A 246 8.35 -1.38 14.18
N ALA A 247 7.42 -2.05 13.50
CA ALA A 247 6.82 -1.53 12.28
C ALA A 247 5.29 -1.46 12.40
N SER A 248 4.68 -0.43 11.82
CA SER A 248 3.28 -0.51 11.40
C SER A 248 3.14 -1.48 10.22
N ALA A 249 1.90 -1.81 9.82
CA ALA A 249 1.66 -2.65 8.64
C ALA A 249 2.35 -2.10 7.37
N SER A 250 2.33 -0.77 7.19
CA SER A 250 2.96 -0.10 6.03
C SER A 250 4.48 0.09 6.16
N GLY A 251 5.05 -0.14 7.34
CA GLY A 251 6.48 -0.06 7.61
C GLY A 251 7.19 -1.42 7.64
N LEU A 252 6.47 -2.54 7.50
CA LEU A 252 7.07 -3.87 7.50
C LEU A 252 8.10 -4.01 6.37
N GLY A 253 9.24 -4.63 6.68
CA GLY A 253 10.37 -4.76 5.76
C GLY A 253 11.25 -3.50 5.65
N ALA A 254 10.99 -2.43 6.41
CA ALA A 254 11.85 -1.25 6.47
C ALA A 254 13.31 -1.59 6.85
N ILE A 255 13.49 -2.59 7.71
CA ILE A 255 14.75 -3.32 7.90
C ILE A 255 14.47 -4.82 7.69
N PRO A 256 15.48 -5.65 7.42
CA PRO A 256 15.29 -7.08 7.25
C PRO A 256 14.61 -7.73 8.46
N SER A 257 13.55 -8.51 8.25
CA SER A 257 12.78 -9.13 9.34
C SER A 257 13.56 -10.15 10.18
N ASP A 258 14.68 -10.66 9.66
CA ASP A 258 15.63 -11.52 10.36
C ASP A 258 16.73 -10.74 11.11
N HIS A 259 16.77 -9.42 10.99
CA HIS A 259 17.70 -8.58 11.73
C HIS A 259 17.43 -8.65 13.24
N PRO A 260 18.44 -8.77 14.12
CA PRO A 260 18.22 -8.90 15.57
C PRO A 260 17.37 -7.79 16.21
N LEU A 261 17.52 -6.57 15.71
CA LEU A 261 16.75 -5.40 16.15
C LEU A 261 15.34 -5.30 15.54
N ALA A 262 14.98 -6.16 14.59
CA ALA A 262 13.63 -6.16 14.01
C ALA A 262 12.64 -6.83 14.98
N LEU A 263 11.64 -6.06 15.42
CA LEU A 263 10.60 -6.56 16.31
C LEU A 263 9.43 -7.18 15.56
N GLY A 264 9.15 -6.68 14.36
CA GLY A 264 7.98 -7.04 13.56
C GLY A 264 6.81 -6.07 13.77
N LEU A 265 5.61 -6.57 13.49
CA LEU A 265 4.38 -5.78 13.42
C LEU A 265 3.89 -5.34 14.80
N VAL A 266 3.69 -4.03 14.98
CA VAL A 266 2.84 -3.46 16.04
C VAL A 266 1.43 -3.29 15.49
N SER A 267 0.46 -4.03 16.05
CA SER A 267 -0.96 -3.85 15.74
C SER A 267 -1.87 -4.67 16.68
N ARG A 268 -3.20 -4.60 16.49
CA ARG A 268 -4.16 -5.54 17.11
C ARG A 268 -3.76 -7.00 16.93
N GLY A 269 -3.27 -7.35 15.73
CA GLY A 269 -2.73 -8.67 15.36
C GLY A 269 -1.20 -8.68 15.36
N GLY A 270 -0.58 -7.78 16.12
CA GLY A 270 0.87 -7.64 16.19
C GLY A 270 1.51 -8.79 16.97
N VAL A 271 2.79 -8.99 16.70
CA VAL A 271 3.63 -9.98 17.39
C VAL A 271 3.96 -9.51 18.80
N TYR A 272 4.11 -10.44 19.75
CA TYR A 272 4.19 -10.10 21.17
C TYR A 272 5.38 -9.19 21.49
N GLN A 273 6.58 -9.52 21.00
CA GLN A 273 7.78 -8.72 21.23
C GLN A 273 7.64 -7.26 20.74
N ALA A 274 6.95 -7.03 19.61
CA ALA A 274 6.76 -5.70 19.06
C ALA A 274 5.79 -4.87 19.91
N ASN A 275 4.58 -5.41 20.15
CA ASN A 275 3.58 -4.71 20.95
C ASN A 275 4.01 -4.51 22.41
N HIS A 276 4.71 -5.49 22.99
CA HIS A 276 5.13 -5.42 24.38
C HIS A 276 6.30 -4.46 24.58
N ALA A 277 7.26 -4.43 23.65
CA ALA A 277 8.31 -3.41 23.66
C ALA A 277 7.74 -2.01 23.47
N ALA A 278 6.86 -1.82 22.48
CA ALA A 278 6.27 -0.52 22.17
C ALA A 278 5.46 0.07 23.34
N ARG A 279 4.65 -0.75 24.04
CA ARG A 279 3.85 -0.28 25.18
C ARG A 279 4.69 0.03 26.44
N GLN A 280 5.90 -0.51 26.55
CA GLN A 280 6.82 -0.31 27.68
C GLN A 280 7.91 0.74 27.41
N ALA A 281 8.01 1.24 26.18
CA ALA A 281 9.03 2.17 25.79
C ALA A 281 9.02 3.44 26.66
N ASP A 282 10.19 3.92 27.08
CA ASP A 282 10.30 5.23 27.76
C ASP A 282 10.41 6.38 26.75
N VAL A 283 11.01 6.11 25.58
CA VAL A 283 11.02 6.98 24.40
C VAL A 283 10.58 6.19 23.17
N LEU A 284 9.60 6.69 22.44
CA LEU A 284 9.16 6.13 21.16
C LEU A 284 9.53 7.12 20.05
N LEU A 285 10.38 6.70 19.12
CA LEU A 285 10.67 7.47 17.90
C LEU A 285 9.78 6.97 16.76
N ALA A 286 8.74 7.73 16.42
CA ALA A 286 7.84 7.43 15.32
C ALA A 286 8.29 8.15 14.04
N LEU A 287 8.53 7.38 12.97
CA LEU A 287 9.05 7.87 11.69
C LEU A 287 8.05 7.60 10.56
N GLY A 288 7.34 8.64 10.13
CA GLY A 288 6.37 8.56 9.04
C GLY A 288 5.18 7.64 9.35
N VAL A 289 4.57 7.83 10.52
CA VAL A 289 3.52 6.97 11.10
C VAL A 289 2.30 7.82 11.46
N ARG A 290 1.12 7.37 11.05
CA ARG A 290 -0.17 8.02 11.35
C ARG A 290 -0.91 7.48 12.59
N PHE A 291 -0.41 6.40 13.20
CA PHE A 291 -1.03 5.75 14.37
C PHE A 291 -2.50 5.36 14.16
N ASP A 292 -2.81 4.62 13.09
CA ASP A 292 -4.18 4.15 12.83
C ASP A 292 -4.71 3.21 13.93
N ASP A 293 -6.02 2.92 13.90
CA ASP A 293 -6.72 2.11 14.90
C ASP A 293 -6.14 0.70 15.02
N ARG A 294 -5.72 0.08 13.91
CA ARG A 294 -5.14 -1.26 13.93
C ARG A 294 -3.75 -1.23 14.55
N THR A 295 -2.89 -0.31 14.16
CA THR A 295 -1.55 -0.15 14.74
C THR A 295 -1.64 0.19 16.24
N SER A 296 -2.63 1.00 16.63
CA SER A 296 -2.78 1.57 17.97
C SER A 296 -3.66 0.77 18.92
N SER A 297 -4.20 -0.38 18.49
CA SER A 297 -5.20 -1.16 19.25
C SER A 297 -6.41 -0.33 19.68
N SER A 298 -7.08 0.30 18.72
CA SER A 298 -8.17 1.27 18.91
C SER A 298 -7.81 2.41 19.86
N TRP A 299 -6.53 2.80 19.86
CA TRP A 299 -5.95 3.81 20.74
C TRP A 299 -6.13 3.55 22.24
N ILE A 300 -6.47 2.31 22.63
CA ILE A 300 -6.65 1.96 24.04
C ILE A 300 -5.28 1.95 24.74
N PRO A 301 -5.06 2.77 25.79
CA PRO A 301 -3.76 2.87 26.43
C PRO A 301 -3.30 1.55 27.06
N GLY A 302 -2.03 1.20 26.86
CA GLY A 302 -1.40 0.03 27.47
C GLY A 302 -1.46 -1.25 26.63
N TYR A 303 -2.05 -1.24 25.43
CA TYR A 303 -2.04 -2.40 24.52
C TYR A 303 -1.02 -2.30 23.39
N SER A 304 -1.01 -1.23 22.60
CA SER A 304 0.09 -1.01 21.64
C SER A 304 1.06 0.05 22.17
N PHE A 305 0.52 1.11 22.77
CA PHE A 305 1.27 2.26 23.25
C PHE A 305 0.77 2.73 24.62
N THR A 306 1.65 3.35 25.40
CA THR A 306 1.33 3.94 26.71
C THR A 306 1.84 5.38 26.76
N ILE A 307 1.19 6.27 26.01
CA ILE A 307 1.61 7.66 25.80
C ILE A 307 0.53 8.58 26.40
N PRO A 308 0.79 9.29 27.52
CA PRO A 308 1.93 9.21 28.45
C PRO A 308 1.96 7.90 29.30
N PRO A 309 3.07 7.56 29.99
CA PRO A 309 4.30 8.33 30.26
C PRO A 309 5.42 8.18 29.23
N THR A 310 5.25 7.34 28.19
CA THR A 310 6.21 7.26 27.08
C THR A 310 6.37 8.63 26.42
N LYS A 311 7.62 9.08 26.23
CA LYS A 311 7.92 10.31 25.49
C LYS A 311 7.92 10.02 23.99
N LEU A 312 6.93 10.56 23.28
CA LEU A 312 6.81 10.39 21.84
C LEU A 312 7.62 11.47 21.09
N ILE A 313 8.57 11.03 20.26
CA ILE A 313 9.20 11.83 19.20
C ILE A 313 8.51 11.46 17.89
N HIS A 314 7.76 12.38 17.29
CA HIS A 314 6.97 12.12 16.07
C HIS A 314 7.52 12.95 14.91
N VAL A 315 8.06 12.25 13.91
CA VAL A 315 8.62 12.86 12.70
C VAL A 315 7.77 12.48 11.50
N ASP A 316 7.20 13.47 10.83
CA ASP A 316 6.40 13.28 9.62
C ASP A 316 6.60 14.45 8.65
N ILE A 317 6.42 14.22 7.35
CA ILE A 317 6.43 15.30 6.35
C ILE A 317 5.12 16.11 6.39
N ASP A 318 4.05 15.48 6.89
CA ASP A 318 2.72 16.06 7.01
C ASP A 318 2.49 16.57 8.44
N PRO A 319 2.42 17.89 8.67
CA PRO A 319 2.23 18.44 10.00
C PRO A 319 0.86 18.07 10.60
N GLU A 320 -0.14 17.70 9.79
CA GLU A 320 -1.46 17.29 10.30
C GLU A 320 -1.47 15.88 10.91
N GLU A 321 -0.43 15.07 10.68
CA GLU A 321 -0.27 13.76 11.31
C GLU A 321 0.40 13.88 12.69
N ILE A 322 1.24 14.91 12.88
CA ILE A 322 2.01 15.11 14.11
C ILE A 322 1.07 15.49 15.25
N GLY A 323 1.05 14.65 16.30
CA GLY A 323 0.20 14.90 17.46
C GLY A 323 -1.29 14.67 17.26
N ARG A 324 -1.70 14.11 16.11
CA ARG A 324 -3.11 13.83 15.81
C ARG A 324 -3.76 12.89 16.83
N ASN A 325 -3.09 11.78 17.15
CA ASN A 325 -3.65 10.70 17.96
C ASN A 325 -3.04 10.59 19.37
N TYR A 326 -1.81 11.06 19.56
CA TYR A 326 -1.08 10.97 20.82
C TYR A 326 -0.35 12.29 21.12
N PRO A 327 -0.26 12.72 22.39
CA PRO A 327 0.52 13.90 22.73
C PRO A 327 2.00 13.66 22.45
N VAL A 328 2.62 14.56 21.71
CA VAL A 328 4.05 14.50 21.39
C VAL A 328 4.87 15.16 22.48
N ALA A 329 5.99 14.53 22.87
CA ALA A 329 7.03 15.20 23.64
C ALA A 329 7.93 16.07 22.72
N LEU A 330 8.06 15.66 21.45
CA LEU A 330 8.74 16.41 20.40
C LEU A 330 8.11 16.07 19.04
N GLY A 331 7.53 17.05 18.36
CA GLY A 331 7.01 16.89 16.99
C GLY A 331 7.92 17.61 15.99
N LEU A 332 8.30 16.94 14.90
CA LEU A 332 9.22 17.50 13.89
C LEU A 332 8.66 17.28 12.49
N MET A 333 8.39 18.38 11.77
CA MET A 333 8.00 18.31 10.36
C MET A 333 9.26 18.13 9.50
N ALA A 334 9.47 16.93 8.95
CA ALA A 334 10.63 16.62 8.14
C ALA A 334 10.43 15.40 7.24
N ASP A 335 11.16 15.35 6.13
CA ASP A 335 11.41 14.12 5.39
C ASP A 335 12.23 13.16 6.27
N VAL A 336 11.75 11.92 6.41
CA VAL A 336 12.33 10.93 7.33
C VAL A 336 13.81 10.65 7.03
N ARG A 337 14.19 10.55 5.76
CA ARG A 337 15.60 10.31 5.37
C ARG A 337 16.47 11.49 5.76
N THR A 338 16.00 12.70 5.49
CA THR A 338 16.70 13.95 5.80
C THR A 338 16.89 14.10 7.31
N PHE A 339 15.84 13.85 8.10
CA PHE A 339 15.92 13.83 9.56
C PHE A 339 16.92 12.80 10.07
N LEU A 340 16.88 11.56 9.58
CA LEU A 340 17.81 10.51 10.02
C LEU A 340 19.27 10.87 9.71
N ARG A 341 19.55 11.51 8.57
CA ARG A 341 20.89 12.03 8.25
C ARG A 341 21.33 13.12 9.22
N GLN A 342 20.44 14.05 9.57
CA GLN A 342 20.72 15.09 10.56
C GLN A 342 21.03 14.48 11.93
N VAL A 343 20.25 13.48 12.36
CA VAL A 343 20.47 12.74 13.62
C VAL A 343 21.82 12.02 13.61
N LEU A 344 22.16 11.31 12.52
CA LEU A 344 23.45 10.62 12.40
C LEU A 344 24.64 11.59 12.40
N ALA A 345 24.51 12.74 11.75
CA ALA A 345 25.51 13.80 11.77
C ALA A 345 25.68 14.37 13.18
N GLU A 346 24.58 14.67 13.86
CA GLU A 346 24.58 15.17 15.24
C GLU A 346 25.24 14.16 16.19
N LEU A 347 24.88 12.88 16.09
CA LEU A 347 25.49 11.79 16.87
C LEU A 347 27.00 11.69 16.64
N SER A 348 27.49 11.97 15.43
CA SER A 348 28.94 11.93 15.16
C SER A 348 29.74 12.96 15.98
N SER A 349 29.09 14.00 16.49
CA SER A 349 29.70 15.00 17.38
C SER A 349 29.60 14.65 18.87
N ARG A 350 28.80 13.64 19.25
CA ARG A 350 28.54 13.27 20.64
C ARG A 350 29.56 12.27 21.19
N LYS A 351 29.85 12.38 22.48
CA LYS A 351 30.72 11.47 23.24
C LYS A 351 29.90 10.39 23.95
N ASN A 352 30.55 9.29 24.35
CA ASN A 352 29.97 8.20 25.16
C ASN A 352 28.77 7.45 24.54
N ILE A 353 28.65 7.43 23.21
CA ILE A 353 27.59 6.68 22.51
C ILE A 353 27.67 5.18 22.83
N ASP A 354 28.88 4.61 22.87
CA ASP A 354 29.08 3.17 23.06
C ASP A 354 28.67 2.71 24.48
N ALA A 355 28.76 3.61 25.47
CA ALA A 355 28.26 3.36 26.81
C ALA A 355 26.72 3.26 26.83
N GLN A 356 26.04 4.12 26.07
CA GLN A 356 24.57 4.08 25.95
C GLN A 356 24.09 2.85 25.20
N ALA A 357 24.75 2.49 24.10
CA ALA A 357 24.49 1.25 23.38
C ALA A 357 24.67 0.02 24.31
N SER A 358 25.72 0.02 25.15
CA SER A 358 25.97 -1.04 26.12
C SER A 358 24.91 -1.12 27.22
N ALA A 359 24.40 0.02 27.70
CA ALA A 359 23.34 0.09 28.71
C ALA A 359 22.02 -0.53 28.24
N ARG A 360 21.80 -0.61 26.91
CA ARG A 360 20.58 -1.17 26.30
C ARG A 360 20.59 -2.68 26.10
N LYS A 361 21.72 -3.35 26.33
CA LYS A 361 21.83 -4.82 26.20
C LYS A 361 20.77 -5.55 27.02
N GLY A 362 20.51 -5.08 28.25
CA GLY A 362 19.47 -5.65 29.10
C GLY A 362 18.06 -5.50 28.51
N TRP A 363 17.79 -4.37 27.82
CA TRP A 363 16.51 -4.15 27.15
C TRP A 363 16.33 -5.09 25.94
N VAL A 364 17.35 -5.19 25.09
CA VAL A 364 17.33 -6.11 23.94
C VAL A 364 17.17 -7.56 24.41
N THR A 365 17.88 -7.96 25.47
CA THR A 365 17.75 -9.31 26.06
C THR A 365 16.34 -9.59 26.59
N ALA A 366 15.70 -8.59 27.23
CA ALA A 366 14.31 -8.74 27.68
C ALA A 366 13.35 -8.95 26.49
N ILE A 367 13.56 -8.20 25.40
CA ILE A 367 12.76 -8.34 24.17
C ILE A 367 12.96 -9.71 23.51
N ASP A 368 14.19 -10.24 23.50
CA ASP A 368 14.44 -11.61 23.03
C ASP A 368 13.68 -12.66 23.85
N GLY A 369 13.45 -12.40 25.14
CA GLY A 369 12.56 -13.20 25.99
C GLY A 369 11.12 -13.22 25.45
N TYR A 370 10.56 -12.03 25.18
CA TYR A 370 9.20 -11.90 24.61
C TYR A 370 9.10 -12.59 23.24
N ARG A 371 10.15 -12.51 22.41
CA ARG A 371 10.20 -13.19 21.11
C ARG A 371 10.14 -14.71 21.26
N LYS A 372 10.86 -15.29 22.23
CA LYS A 372 10.82 -16.73 22.52
C LYS A 372 9.44 -17.20 22.97
N GLU A 373 8.76 -16.40 23.81
CA GLU A 373 7.38 -16.69 24.23
C GLU A 373 6.42 -16.69 23.04
N TRP A 374 6.55 -15.68 22.16
CA TRP A 374 5.78 -15.62 20.91
C TRP A 374 6.01 -16.83 20.02
N ASP A 375 7.28 -17.16 19.77
CA ASP A 375 7.66 -18.27 18.89
C ASP A 375 7.12 -19.61 19.41
N ALA A 376 7.17 -19.83 20.73
CA ALA A 376 6.61 -21.02 21.36
C ALA A 376 5.08 -21.11 21.19
N LEU A 377 4.38 -19.99 21.33
CA LEU A 377 2.92 -19.92 21.17
C LEU A 377 2.48 -20.28 19.75
N ILE A 378 3.19 -19.76 18.74
CA ILE A 378 2.79 -19.93 17.33
C ILE A 378 3.34 -21.19 16.67
N ALA A 379 4.39 -21.81 17.22
CA ALA A 379 5.07 -22.97 16.63
C ALA A 379 4.14 -24.13 16.19
N PRO A 380 3.06 -24.48 16.92
CA PRO A 380 2.16 -25.56 16.49
C PRO A 380 1.49 -25.30 15.13
N GLY A 381 1.11 -24.05 14.84
CA GLY A 381 0.41 -23.72 13.59
C GLY A 381 1.26 -23.88 12.33
N PHE A 382 2.59 -23.84 12.45
CA PHE A 382 3.52 -24.09 11.34
C PHE A 382 3.72 -25.58 11.03
N LYS A 383 3.19 -26.48 11.85
CA LYS A 383 3.28 -27.94 11.69
C LYS A 383 1.90 -28.59 11.49
N ASP A 384 0.86 -27.78 11.36
CA ASP A 384 -0.51 -28.25 11.13
C ASP A 384 -0.66 -28.71 9.67
N ASP A 385 -0.82 -30.01 9.48
CA ASP A 385 -0.99 -30.66 8.17
C ASP A 385 -2.48 -30.95 7.84
N ALA A 386 -3.42 -30.30 8.53
CA ALA A 386 -4.85 -30.48 8.28
C ALA A 386 -5.30 -29.99 6.88
N THR A 387 -6.42 -30.55 6.42
CA THR A 387 -7.20 -30.11 5.25
C THR A 387 -8.62 -29.75 5.71
N PRO A 388 -9.18 -28.57 5.36
CA PRO A 388 -8.56 -27.46 4.62
C PRO A 388 -7.28 -26.91 5.27
N ILE A 389 -6.39 -26.35 4.46
CA ILE A 389 -5.05 -25.91 4.88
C ILE A 389 -5.18 -24.86 5.99
N ASN A 390 -4.44 -25.02 7.08
CA ASN A 390 -4.36 -24.01 8.13
C ASN A 390 -3.80 -22.68 7.55
N PRO A 391 -4.50 -21.53 7.71
CA PRO A 391 -4.03 -20.23 7.21
C PRO A 391 -2.62 -19.83 7.65
N GLN A 392 -2.23 -20.13 8.90
CA GLN A 392 -0.89 -19.87 9.40
C GLN A 392 0.14 -20.72 8.66
N ARG A 393 -0.18 -21.99 8.42
CA ARG A 393 0.66 -22.89 7.64
C ARG A 393 0.78 -22.40 6.20
N ALA A 394 -0.32 -21.96 5.58
CA ALA A 394 -0.31 -21.44 4.22
C ALA A 394 0.61 -20.22 4.07
N ALA A 395 0.53 -19.24 4.98
CA ALA A 395 1.41 -18.07 4.97
C ALA A 395 2.89 -18.46 5.09
N TYR A 396 3.22 -19.41 5.96
CA TYR A 396 4.58 -19.94 6.11
C TYR A 396 5.07 -20.70 4.86
N GLU A 397 4.22 -21.54 4.27
CA GLU A 397 4.53 -22.30 3.06
C GLU A 397 4.79 -21.40 1.85
N ILE A 398 4.04 -20.30 1.74
CA ILE A 398 4.26 -19.28 0.72
C ILE A 398 5.58 -18.53 0.99
N ASP A 399 5.74 -17.93 2.17
CA ASP A 399 6.92 -17.12 2.52
C ASP A 399 8.24 -17.87 2.33
N ARG A 400 8.30 -19.14 2.78
CA ARG A 400 9.55 -19.93 2.76
C ARG A 400 10.05 -20.29 1.37
N VAL A 401 9.19 -20.25 0.35
CA VAL A 401 9.56 -20.62 -1.03
C VAL A 401 9.69 -19.42 -1.96
N LEU A 402 9.33 -18.23 -1.50
CA LEU A 402 9.56 -17.00 -2.25
C LEU A 402 11.08 -16.76 -2.36
N PRO A 403 11.59 -16.47 -3.57
CA PRO A 403 12.94 -15.94 -3.73
C PRO A 403 13.13 -14.65 -2.91
N GLU A 404 14.36 -14.38 -2.50
CA GLU A 404 14.67 -13.23 -1.62
C GLU A 404 14.30 -11.87 -2.25
N ASP A 405 14.35 -11.77 -3.57
CA ASP A 405 13.96 -10.59 -4.32
C ASP A 405 12.49 -10.59 -4.76
N ALA A 406 11.69 -11.59 -4.39
CA ALA A 406 10.28 -11.65 -4.76
C ALA A 406 9.47 -10.47 -4.19
N ILE A 407 8.36 -10.16 -4.86
CA ILE A 407 7.37 -9.19 -4.44
C ILE A 407 6.09 -9.94 -4.11
N LEU A 408 5.71 -9.93 -2.84
CA LEU A 408 4.44 -10.44 -2.35
C LEU A 408 3.43 -9.31 -2.23
N VAL A 409 2.34 -9.40 -2.97
CA VAL A 409 1.21 -8.47 -2.89
C VAL A 409 0.07 -9.13 -2.13
N SER A 410 -0.24 -8.61 -0.95
CA SER A 410 -1.44 -8.98 -0.19
C SER A 410 -2.64 -8.21 -0.72
N ASP A 411 -3.72 -8.92 -1.00
CA ASP A 411 -5.03 -8.30 -1.11
C ASP A 411 -5.65 -8.05 0.28
N ILE A 412 -6.91 -7.66 0.33
CA ILE A 412 -7.64 -7.37 1.56
C ILE A 412 -8.59 -8.50 1.92
N GLY A 413 -8.46 -8.98 3.16
CA GLY A 413 -9.28 -10.05 3.73
C GLY A 413 -8.64 -10.61 4.99
N VAL A 414 -9.06 -11.80 5.43
CA VAL A 414 -8.42 -12.44 6.59
C VAL A 414 -6.97 -12.83 6.30
N HIS A 415 -6.67 -13.26 5.06
CA HIS A 415 -5.33 -13.60 4.58
C HIS A 415 -4.33 -12.46 4.81
N HIS A 416 -4.73 -11.21 4.60
CA HIS A 416 -3.91 -10.03 4.87
C HIS A 416 -3.33 -10.02 6.29
N ASN A 417 -4.16 -10.34 7.29
CA ASN A 417 -3.69 -10.37 8.68
C ASN A 417 -2.71 -11.52 8.93
N TRP A 418 -2.88 -12.66 8.27
CA TRP A 418 -1.96 -13.80 8.35
C TRP A 418 -0.62 -13.46 7.68
N LEU A 419 -0.63 -12.84 6.51
CA LEU A 419 0.59 -12.46 5.78
C LEU A 419 1.39 -11.41 6.54
N LEU A 420 0.74 -10.35 7.05
CA LEU A 420 1.43 -9.32 7.83
C LEU A 420 2.06 -9.85 9.13
N GLN A 421 1.48 -10.89 9.72
CA GLN A 421 1.97 -11.45 10.98
C GLN A 421 3.10 -12.48 10.77
N PHE A 422 3.06 -13.26 9.69
CA PHE A 422 3.91 -14.44 9.53
C PHE A 422 4.89 -14.40 8.35
N CYS A 423 4.65 -13.60 7.31
CA CYS A 423 5.63 -13.40 6.26
C CYS A 423 6.77 -12.49 6.76
N LYS A 424 7.98 -12.70 6.25
CA LYS A 424 9.20 -12.06 6.75
C LYS A 424 9.84 -11.17 5.69
N PRO A 425 9.23 -10.02 5.35
CA PRO A 425 9.76 -9.13 4.32
C PRO A 425 11.16 -8.63 4.70
N LYS A 426 12.07 -8.68 3.74
CA LYS A 426 13.46 -8.24 3.92
C LYS A 426 13.77 -6.88 3.31
N ARG A 427 12.82 -6.34 2.55
CA ARG A 427 12.94 -5.07 1.84
C ARG A 427 11.64 -4.26 1.96
N PRO A 428 11.70 -2.91 1.91
CA PRO A 428 10.51 -2.06 1.97
C PRO A 428 9.49 -2.31 0.85
N ASP A 429 9.91 -2.94 -0.24
CA ASP A 429 9.11 -3.25 -1.43
C ASP A 429 8.79 -4.75 -1.60
N SER A 430 9.07 -5.58 -0.59
CA SER A 430 8.87 -7.04 -0.67
C SER A 430 7.50 -7.53 -0.24
N LEU A 431 6.82 -6.85 0.70
CA LEU A 431 5.43 -7.12 1.08
C LEU A 431 4.60 -5.84 0.88
N ILE A 432 3.65 -5.89 -0.05
CA ILE A 432 2.83 -4.76 -0.46
C ILE A 432 1.37 -5.08 -0.20
N GLY A 433 0.65 -4.13 0.37
CA GLY A 433 -0.80 -4.22 0.57
C GLY A 433 -1.39 -2.83 0.68
N SER A 434 -2.72 -2.73 0.57
CA SER A 434 -3.45 -1.54 0.98
C SER A 434 -3.55 -1.51 2.51
N MET A 435 -2.99 -0.48 3.15
CA MET A 435 -2.86 -0.44 4.61
C MET A 435 -3.84 0.52 5.28
N GLY A 436 -4.36 1.50 4.54
CA GLY A 436 -5.26 2.53 5.05
C GLY A 436 -6.72 2.30 4.73
N PHE A 437 -7.07 2.27 3.43
CA PHE A 437 -8.46 2.23 3.00
C PHE A 437 -9.04 0.81 2.93
N GLY A 438 -8.24 -0.15 2.48
CA GLY A 438 -8.59 -1.56 2.47
C GLY A 438 -9.62 -2.00 1.41
N PRO A 439 -9.53 -1.60 0.12
CA PRO A 439 -10.42 -2.13 -0.90
C PRO A 439 -10.00 -3.56 -1.30
N MET A 440 -10.98 -4.46 -1.35
CA MET A 440 -10.81 -5.79 -1.93
C MET A 440 -10.51 -5.68 -3.44
N GLY A 441 -9.66 -6.57 -3.97
CA GLY A 441 -9.24 -6.55 -5.36
C GLY A 441 -7.97 -5.72 -5.61
N PHE A 442 -7.44 -5.03 -4.59
CA PHE A 442 -6.16 -4.32 -4.64
C PHE A 442 -5.02 -5.26 -5.04
N GLY A 443 -4.88 -6.40 -4.35
CA GLY A 443 -3.81 -7.35 -4.63
C GLY A 443 -4.01 -8.11 -5.94
N VAL A 444 -5.27 -8.36 -6.30
CA VAL A 444 -5.68 -9.03 -7.55
C VAL A 444 -5.19 -8.26 -8.77
N ALA A 445 -5.46 -6.95 -8.81
CA ALA A 445 -5.05 -6.06 -9.90
C ALA A 445 -3.62 -5.55 -9.76
N GLY A 446 -3.22 -5.16 -8.55
CA GLY A 446 -1.96 -4.47 -8.29
C GLY A 446 -0.72 -5.30 -8.61
N VAL A 447 -0.78 -6.64 -8.51
CA VAL A 447 0.36 -7.51 -8.85
C VAL A 447 0.82 -7.38 -10.31
N LEU A 448 -0.09 -7.03 -11.23
CA LEU A 448 0.27 -6.72 -12.62
C LEU A 448 1.15 -5.45 -12.68
N GLY A 449 0.81 -4.45 -11.88
CA GLY A 449 1.62 -3.23 -11.71
C GLY A 449 2.98 -3.52 -11.09
N ALA A 450 3.05 -4.41 -10.08
CA ALA A 450 4.32 -4.85 -9.51
C ALA A 450 5.23 -5.50 -10.55
N LYS A 451 4.66 -6.36 -11.42
CA LYS A 451 5.44 -7.03 -12.46
C LYS A 451 5.95 -6.08 -13.54
N LEU A 452 5.17 -5.08 -13.92
CA LEU A 452 5.62 -4.02 -14.82
C LEU A 452 6.71 -3.14 -14.19
N ALA A 453 6.67 -2.93 -12.87
CA ALA A 453 7.68 -2.19 -12.13
C ALA A 453 8.99 -2.96 -11.95
N ALA A 454 8.91 -4.29 -11.87
CA ALA A 454 10.04 -5.18 -11.67
C ALA A 454 9.95 -6.43 -12.57
N PRO A 455 10.23 -6.29 -13.88
CA PRO A 455 10.03 -7.37 -14.86
C PRO A 455 10.80 -8.65 -14.57
N ASP A 456 11.98 -8.54 -13.95
CA ASP A 456 12.86 -9.68 -13.68
C ASP A 456 12.58 -10.37 -12.34
N ARG A 457 11.74 -9.77 -11.48
CA ARG A 457 11.46 -10.30 -10.13
C ARG A 457 10.20 -11.16 -10.12
N PRO A 458 10.14 -12.23 -9.33
CA PRO A 458 8.89 -12.95 -9.09
C PRO A 458 7.86 -12.05 -8.41
N CYS A 459 6.64 -12.00 -8.95
CA CYS A 459 5.52 -11.25 -8.37
C CYS A 459 4.39 -12.21 -8.03
N VAL A 460 4.10 -12.36 -6.75
CA VAL A 460 3.08 -13.26 -6.22
C VAL A 460 2.01 -12.44 -5.50
N ALA A 461 0.74 -12.67 -5.80
CA ALA A 461 -0.37 -12.11 -5.08
C ALA A 461 -1.03 -13.19 -4.23
N VAL A 462 -1.28 -12.91 -2.95
CA VAL A 462 -2.17 -13.73 -2.13
C VAL A 462 -3.48 -12.99 -1.98
N VAL A 463 -4.55 -13.60 -2.48
CA VAL A 463 -5.85 -12.96 -2.66
C VAL A 463 -6.96 -13.81 -2.02
N GLY A 464 -8.05 -13.19 -1.59
CA GLY A 464 -9.24 -13.96 -1.17
C GLY A 464 -10.06 -14.38 -2.39
N ASP A 465 -10.76 -15.50 -2.31
CA ASP A 465 -11.77 -15.94 -3.29
C ASP A 465 -12.78 -14.86 -3.68
N GLY A 466 -13.41 -14.22 -2.69
CA GLY A 466 -14.38 -13.15 -2.94
C GLY A 466 -13.77 -11.93 -3.63
N ALA A 467 -12.52 -11.60 -3.28
CA ALA A 467 -11.84 -10.45 -3.87
C ALA A 467 -11.32 -10.73 -5.28
N PHE A 468 -10.80 -11.93 -5.53
CA PHE A 468 -10.39 -12.38 -6.86
C PHE A 468 -11.58 -12.33 -7.83
N PHE A 469 -12.74 -12.80 -7.39
CA PHE A 469 -13.93 -12.82 -8.24
C PHE A 469 -14.47 -11.42 -8.59
N MET A 470 -14.19 -10.38 -7.79
CA MET A 470 -14.52 -8.98 -8.14
C MET A 470 -13.78 -8.49 -9.39
N HIS A 471 -12.55 -8.97 -9.62
CA HIS A 471 -11.68 -8.50 -10.70
C HIS A 471 -11.03 -9.64 -11.48
N ALA A 472 -11.74 -10.74 -11.71
CA ALA A 472 -11.23 -11.87 -12.50
C ALA A 472 -10.82 -11.49 -13.94
N SER A 473 -11.25 -10.32 -14.43
CA SER A 473 -10.82 -9.73 -15.69
C SER A 473 -9.31 -9.44 -15.77
N VAL A 474 -8.57 -9.45 -14.65
CA VAL A 474 -7.10 -9.37 -14.63
C VAL A 474 -6.43 -10.51 -15.42
N LEU A 475 -7.09 -11.67 -15.52
CA LEU A 475 -6.59 -12.81 -16.28
C LEU A 475 -6.36 -12.45 -17.75
N GLY A 476 -7.33 -11.77 -18.39
CA GLY A 476 -7.19 -11.31 -19.77
C GLY A 476 -6.05 -10.31 -19.95
N THR A 477 -5.90 -9.39 -18.99
CA THR A 477 -4.82 -8.39 -19.02
C THR A 477 -3.44 -9.05 -18.88
N ALA A 478 -3.29 -10.05 -18.00
CA ALA A 478 -2.01 -10.75 -17.86
C ALA A 478 -1.61 -11.55 -19.10
N VAL A 479 -2.57 -12.14 -19.81
CA VAL A 479 -2.32 -12.86 -21.07
C VAL A 479 -1.94 -11.89 -22.19
N GLU A 480 -2.74 -10.83 -22.39
CA GLU A 480 -2.54 -9.83 -23.45
C GLU A 480 -1.15 -9.19 -23.37
N TYR A 481 -0.67 -8.91 -22.15
CA TYR A 481 0.61 -8.26 -21.91
C TYR A 481 1.73 -9.21 -21.45
N GLN A 482 1.49 -10.53 -21.49
CA GLN A 482 2.43 -11.58 -21.10
C GLN A 482 3.09 -11.30 -19.74
N LEU A 483 2.30 -11.02 -18.70
CA LEU A 483 2.78 -10.65 -17.37
C LEU A 483 2.85 -11.88 -16.46
N PRO A 484 4.03 -12.43 -16.15
CA PRO A 484 4.12 -13.65 -15.36
C PRO A 484 3.99 -13.35 -13.87
N VAL A 485 2.74 -13.19 -13.45
CA VAL A 485 2.30 -13.06 -12.07
C VAL A 485 1.69 -14.37 -11.58
N VAL A 486 1.82 -14.63 -10.29
CA VAL A 486 1.20 -15.79 -9.64
C VAL A 486 0.10 -15.32 -8.70
N TRP A 487 -1.14 -15.75 -8.90
CA TRP A 487 -2.21 -15.56 -7.91
C TRP A 487 -2.36 -16.83 -7.08
N VAL A 488 -2.25 -16.68 -5.75
CA VAL A 488 -2.62 -17.70 -4.77
C VAL A 488 -3.95 -17.29 -4.16
N VAL A 489 -5.03 -17.88 -4.65
CA VAL A 489 -6.38 -17.65 -4.15
C VAL A 489 -6.58 -18.48 -2.89
N TRP A 490 -6.78 -17.80 -1.76
CA TRP A 490 -7.21 -18.42 -0.51
C TRP A 490 -8.71 -18.66 -0.56
N ASN A 491 -9.08 -19.82 -1.07
CA ASN A 491 -10.45 -20.25 -1.25
C ASN A 491 -10.99 -20.84 0.04
N ASN A 492 -11.81 -20.04 0.73
CA ASN A 492 -12.36 -20.36 2.04
C ASN A 492 -13.90 -20.22 2.06
N TYR A 493 -14.48 -20.00 0.88
CA TYR A 493 -15.91 -19.92 0.58
C TYR A 493 -16.65 -18.85 1.37
N ALA A 494 -15.96 -17.76 1.73
CA ALA A 494 -16.54 -16.72 2.57
C ALA A 494 -15.81 -15.37 2.49
N TYR A 495 -16.54 -14.32 2.85
CA TYR A 495 -15.95 -13.11 3.41
C TYR A 495 -15.49 -13.37 4.87
N ALA A 496 -14.51 -14.27 5.03
CA ALA A 496 -14.12 -14.86 6.31
C ALA A 496 -13.73 -13.84 7.40
N SER A 497 -13.16 -12.69 7.02
CA SER A 497 -12.86 -11.62 7.98
C SER A 497 -14.14 -11.08 8.64
N ILE A 498 -15.19 -10.81 7.85
CA ILE A 498 -16.46 -10.29 8.36
C ILE A 498 -17.21 -11.38 9.12
N ARG A 499 -17.18 -12.62 8.62
CA ARG A 499 -17.72 -13.78 9.34
C ARG A 499 -17.11 -13.94 10.73
N GLY A 500 -15.79 -13.79 10.84
CA GLY A 500 -15.07 -13.82 12.10
C GLY A 500 -15.56 -12.75 13.08
N LEU A 501 -15.84 -11.53 12.60
CA LEU A 501 -16.39 -10.46 13.42
C LEU A 501 -17.83 -10.75 13.86
N GLN A 502 -18.70 -11.22 12.95
CA GLN A 502 -20.06 -11.57 13.31
C GLN A 502 -20.09 -12.69 14.37
N ARG A 503 -19.33 -13.77 14.17
CA ARG A 503 -19.26 -14.86 15.15
C ARG A 503 -18.70 -14.40 16.49
N GLY A 504 -17.63 -13.60 16.47
CA GLY A 504 -16.94 -13.13 17.68
C GLY A 504 -17.75 -12.11 18.49
N TYR A 505 -18.44 -11.18 17.84
CA TYR A 505 -19.10 -10.05 18.51
C TYR A 505 -20.63 -10.16 18.58
N LEU A 506 -21.26 -11.02 17.77
CA LEU A 506 -22.71 -11.12 17.67
C LEU A 506 -23.27 -12.45 18.19
N GLY A 507 -22.56 -13.09 19.13
CA GLY A 507 -23.00 -14.32 19.79
C GLY A 507 -23.02 -15.53 18.85
N GLY A 508 -21.99 -15.66 17.99
CA GLY A 508 -21.87 -16.78 17.05
C GLY A 508 -22.77 -16.67 15.80
N ARG A 509 -23.53 -15.59 15.64
CA ARG A 509 -24.43 -15.39 14.49
C ARG A 509 -23.65 -15.09 13.21
N GLU A 510 -24.30 -15.39 12.09
CA GLU A 510 -23.75 -15.19 10.76
C GLU A 510 -24.83 -14.80 9.73
N LEU A 511 -24.53 -13.85 8.85
CA LEU A 511 -25.38 -13.44 7.74
C LEU A 511 -24.57 -12.81 6.59
N ALA A 512 -24.85 -13.23 5.36
CA ALA A 512 -24.30 -12.67 4.11
C ALA A 512 -22.77 -12.72 3.99
N THR A 513 -22.13 -13.70 4.65
CA THR A 513 -20.68 -13.87 4.62
C THR A 513 -20.22 -15.18 3.99
N ASP A 514 -21.09 -16.17 3.84
CA ASP A 514 -20.78 -17.46 3.22
C ASP A 514 -21.23 -17.50 1.76
N PHE A 515 -20.45 -18.20 0.94
CA PHE A 515 -20.81 -18.52 -0.43
C PHE A 515 -21.34 -19.95 -0.49
N LYS A 516 -22.64 -20.09 -0.75
CA LYS A 516 -23.33 -21.38 -0.72
C LYS A 516 -24.18 -21.58 -1.96
N HIS A 517 -24.24 -22.82 -2.43
CA HIS A 517 -25.17 -23.20 -3.48
C HIS A 517 -26.62 -23.13 -2.95
N PRO A 518 -27.55 -22.43 -3.62
CA PRO A 518 -28.86 -22.10 -3.06
C PRO A 518 -29.75 -23.32 -2.79
N MET A 519 -29.55 -24.43 -3.52
CA MET A 519 -30.38 -25.63 -3.39
C MET A 519 -29.79 -26.67 -2.42
N THR A 520 -28.47 -26.76 -2.34
CA THR A 520 -27.78 -27.83 -1.58
C THR A 520 -27.16 -27.32 -0.28
N GLY A 521 -26.97 -26.00 -0.14
CA GLY A 521 -26.30 -25.39 1.01
C GLY A 521 -24.79 -25.66 1.06
N ALA A 522 -24.24 -26.40 0.10
CA ALA A 522 -22.80 -26.69 0.04
C ALA A 522 -21.99 -25.41 -0.23
N PRO A 523 -20.76 -25.30 0.32
CA PRO A 523 -19.84 -24.23 -0.04
C PRO A 523 -19.69 -24.11 -1.56
N TYR A 524 -19.73 -22.89 -2.09
CA TYR A 524 -19.72 -22.65 -3.52
C TYR A 524 -18.80 -21.50 -3.89
N ASN A 525 -17.89 -21.78 -4.81
CA ASN A 525 -17.17 -20.82 -5.64
C ASN A 525 -17.10 -21.41 -7.06
N PRO A 526 -16.89 -20.60 -8.10
CA PRO A 526 -16.46 -21.15 -9.38
C PRO A 526 -15.10 -21.86 -9.22
N ASP A 527 -14.80 -22.82 -10.09
CA ASP A 527 -13.47 -23.41 -10.18
C ASP A 527 -12.50 -22.35 -10.73
N PHE A 528 -11.74 -21.70 -9.84
CA PHE A 528 -10.83 -20.62 -10.22
C PHE A 528 -9.67 -21.15 -11.07
N ALA A 529 -9.22 -22.39 -10.85
CA ALA A 529 -8.19 -23.02 -11.66
C ALA A 529 -8.70 -23.26 -13.10
N ALA A 530 -9.93 -23.73 -13.27
CA ALA A 530 -10.57 -23.84 -14.58
C ALA A 530 -10.80 -22.48 -15.24
N MET A 531 -11.17 -21.46 -14.47
CA MET A 531 -11.32 -20.09 -14.95
C MET A 531 -9.99 -19.52 -15.48
N ALA A 532 -8.87 -19.78 -14.79
CA ALA A 532 -7.55 -19.43 -15.30
C ALA A 532 -7.25 -20.17 -16.62
N ARG A 533 -7.47 -21.49 -16.66
CA ARG A 533 -7.24 -22.29 -17.87
C ARG A 533 -8.09 -21.83 -19.06
N SER A 534 -9.35 -21.44 -18.84
CA SER A 534 -10.21 -20.92 -19.89
C SER A 534 -9.76 -19.56 -20.43
N ALA A 535 -9.07 -18.78 -19.62
CA ALA A 535 -8.44 -17.52 -20.02
C ALA A 535 -7.07 -17.70 -20.70
N GLY A 536 -6.51 -18.92 -20.75
CA GLY A 536 -5.18 -19.20 -21.30
C GLY A 536 -4.04 -19.12 -20.27
N ILE A 537 -4.36 -19.23 -18.98
CA ILE A 537 -3.43 -19.17 -17.84
C ILE A 537 -3.33 -20.55 -17.19
N ASP A 538 -2.13 -20.96 -16.79
CA ASP A 538 -1.96 -22.22 -16.06
C ASP A 538 -2.66 -22.14 -14.70
N GLY A 539 -3.44 -23.16 -14.34
CA GLY A 539 -4.29 -23.16 -13.15
C GLY A 539 -4.34 -24.51 -12.46
N VAL A 540 -4.11 -24.54 -11.14
CA VAL A 540 -4.16 -25.75 -10.29
C VAL A 540 -4.94 -25.52 -9.00
N SER A 541 -5.55 -26.57 -8.48
CA SER A 541 -6.17 -26.58 -7.15
C SER A 541 -5.29 -27.33 -6.15
N VAL A 542 -5.21 -26.85 -4.92
CA VAL A 542 -4.33 -27.36 -3.87
C VAL A 542 -5.10 -27.55 -2.55
N ASP A 543 -5.12 -28.78 -2.04
CA ASP A 543 -5.82 -29.14 -0.80
C ASP A 543 -4.90 -29.44 0.39
N ARG A 544 -3.61 -29.70 0.13
CA ARG A 544 -2.64 -30.09 1.17
C ARG A 544 -1.58 -29.02 1.37
N PRO A 545 -1.16 -28.75 2.62
CA PRO A 545 -0.19 -27.69 2.88
C PRO A 545 1.16 -27.90 2.19
N GLY A 546 1.66 -29.13 2.10
CA GLY A 546 2.93 -29.44 1.44
C GLY A 546 2.92 -29.16 -0.07
N ASP A 547 1.78 -29.40 -0.73
CA ASP A 547 1.62 -29.19 -2.17
C ASP A 547 1.56 -27.69 -2.52
N LEU A 548 1.22 -26.81 -1.56
CA LEU A 548 1.14 -25.37 -1.77
C LEU A 548 2.52 -24.76 -2.07
N ALA A 549 3.54 -25.14 -1.30
CA ALA A 549 4.91 -24.69 -1.56
C ALA A 549 5.42 -25.14 -2.93
N ASP A 550 5.11 -26.38 -3.33
CA ASP A 550 5.52 -26.92 -4.61
C ASP A 550 4.76 -26.25 -5.77
N ALA A 551 3.48 -25.97 -5.61
CA ALA A 551 2.69 -25.22 -6.58
C ALA A 551 3.23 -23.79 -6.76
N VAL A 552 3.55 -23.08 -5.67
CA VAL A 552 4.13 -21.72 -5.75
C VAL A 552 5.50 -21.76 -6.46
N ARG A 553 6.36 -22.73 -6.13
CA ARG A 553 7.65 -22.90 -6.83
C ARG A 553 7.48 -23.18 -8.31
N ALA A 554 6.59 -24.10 -8.68
CA ALA A 554 6.31 -24.43 -10.06
C ALA A 554 5.75 -23.23 -10.83
N ALA A 555 4.83 -22.48 -10.21
CA ALA A 555 4.24 -21.28 -10.78
C ALA A 555 5.30 -20.20 -11.07
N ILE A 556 6.18 -19.90 -10.11
CA ILE A 556 7.29 -18.96 -10.30
C ILE A 556 8.24 -19.44 -11.40
N ALA A 557 8.63 -20.72 -11.37
CA ALA A 557 9.56 -21.30 -12.33
C ALA A 557 9.00 -21.35 -13.77
N SER A 558 7.68 -21.36 -13.93
CA SER A 558 7.04 -21.39 -15.25
C SER A 558 7.34 -20.15 -16.10
N GLY A 559 7.64 -19.01 -15.46
CA GLY A 559 7.80 -17.73 -16.15
C GLY A 559 6.54 -17.27 -16.90
N LYS A 560 5.36 -17.74 -16.51
CA LYS A 560 4.05 -17.45 -17.12
C LYS A 560 3.06 -16.96 -16.07
N PRO A 561 1.96 -16.29 -16.46
CA PRO A 561 0.86 -16.06 -15.54
C PRO A 561 0.35 -17.40 -15.01
N TYR A 562 0.01 -17.47 -13.71
CA TYR A 562 -0.38 -18.71 -13.06
C TYR A 562 -1.40 -18.46 -11.93
N LEU A 563 -2.38 -19.36 -11.78
CA LEU A 563 -3.34 -19.33 -10.68
C LEU A 563 -3.29 -20.61 -9.84
N ILE A 564 -3.20 -20.45 -8.52
CA ILE A 564 -3.28 -21.52 -7.53
C ILE A 564 -4.54 -21.29 -6.71
N ASP A 565 -5.50 -22.19 -6.83
CA ASP A 565 -6.73 -22.23 -6.03
C ASP A 565 -6.49 -23.09 -4.79
N ALA A 566 -6.18 -22.46 -3.65
CA ALA A 566 -5.80 -23.15 -2.43
C ALA A 566 -7.01 -23.26 -1.48
N ASN A 567 -7.35 -24.48 -1.09
CA ASN A 567 -8.41 -24.77 -0.12
C ASN A 567 -7.94 -24.43 1.31
N ILE A 568 -8.32 -23.25 1.79
CA ILE A 568 -7.86 -22.69 3.07
C ILE A 568 -8.97 -22.75 4.12
N GLY A 569 -8.61 -23.18 5.32
CA GLY A 569 -9.49 -23.21 6.48
C GLY A 569 -10.01 -21.83 6.86
N ALA A 570 -11.31 -21.75 7.11
CA ALA A 570 -12.03 -20.49 7.09
C ALA A 570 -12.46 -20.01 8.49
N ASP A 571 -12.24 -20.83 9.53
CA ASP A 571 -12.74 -20.62 10.89
C ASP A 571 -11.69 -20.03 11.86
N LYS A 572 -10.44 -19.89 11.42
CA LYS A 572 -9.34 -19.37 12.25
C LYS A 572 -9.04 -17.92 11.87
N ASN A 573 -8.86 -17.08 12.90
CA ASN A 573 -8.31 -15.73 12.78
C ASN A 573 -6.93 -15.69 13.47
N PRO A 574 -5.99 -14.85 13.00
CA PRO A 574 -4.71 -14.73 13.67
C PRO A 574 -4.90 -14.08 15.04
N GLY A 575 -4.37 -14.74 16.07
CA GLY A 575 -4.24 -14.15 17.40
C GLY A 575 -3.22 -13.01 17.39
N GLY A 576 -3.16 -12.21 18.46
CA GLY A 576 -2.17 -11.16 18.57
C GLY A 576 -1.99 -10.69 20.00
N ALA A 577 -1.00 -9.82 20.22
CA ALA A 577 -0.75 -9.23 21.52
C ALA A 577 -1.51 -7.91 21.76
N GLY A 578 -2.25 -7.42 20.76
CA GLY A 578 -3.02 -6.20 20.81
C GLY A 578 -4.52 -6.48 20.97
N VAL A 579 -5.32 -5.41 20.88
CA VAL A 579 -6.78 -5.49 20.92
C VAL A 579 -7.41 -4.63 19.84
N TRP A 580 -8.69 -4.83 19.62
CA TRP A 580 -9.50 -4.00 18.77
C TRP A 580 -10.86 -3.80 19.42
N ASP A 581 -11.21 -2.54 19.62
CA ASP A 581 -12.54 -2.10 20.00
C ASP A 581 -13.36 -1.85 18.75
N LEU A 582 -14.49 -2.54 18.66
CA LEU A 582 -15.57 -2.22 17.74
C LEU A 582 -16.64 -1.50 18.56
N PRO A 583 -16.77 -0.16 18.45
CA PRO A 583 -17.69 0.60 19.27
C PRO A 583 -19.11 0.02 19.24
N GLY A 584 -19.68 -0.23 20.41
CA GLY A 584 -21.00 -0.86 20.58
C GLY A 584 -21.02 -2.39 20.52
N HIS A 585 -19.91 -3.03 20.12
CA HIS A 585 -19.76 -4.48 20.06
C HIS A 585 -18.77 -5.03 21.10
N GLY A 586 -17.79 -4.21 21.52
CA GLY A 586 -16.88 -4.51 22.62
C GLY A 586 -15.42 -4.62 22.19
N VAL A 587 -14.56 -4.97 23.15
CA VAL A 587 -13.10 -5.04 22.97
C VAL A 587 -12.67 -6.51 22.89
N SER A 588 -11.91 -6.86 21.86
CA SER A 588 -11.30 -8.20 21.75
C SER A 588 -10.21 -8.41 22.81
N ALA A 589 -9.96 -9.66 23.18
CA ALA A 589 -8.87 -10.02 24.09
C ALA A 589 -7.59 -10.35 23.32
N PRO A 590 -6.40 -10.00 23.85
CA PRO A 590 -5.14 -10.48 23.29
C PRO A 590 -4.99 -11.98 23.57
N VAL A 591 -4.32 -12.70 22.68
CA VAL A 591 -3.98 -14.13 22.88
C VAL A 591 -2.78 -14.29 23.82
N ILE A 592 -1.92 -13.28 23.91
CA ILE A 592 -0.76 -13.26 24.81
C ILE A 592 -0.48 -11.84 25.30
N GLY A 593 0.01 -11.76 26.52
CA GLY A 593 0.23 -10.50 27.22
C GLY A 593 -1.07 -9.86 27.70
N GLY A 594 -0.94 -8.70 28.33
CA GLY A 594 -2.06 -7.94 28.87
C GLY A 594 -1.78 -6.45 28.87
N ARG A 595 -2.77 -5.67 29.28
CA ARG A 595 -2.62 -4.21 29.37
C ARG A 595 -1.46 -3.86 30.29
N TYR A 596 -0.53 -3.04 29.79
CA TYR A 596 0.56 -2.49 30.59
C TYR A 596 0.05 -1.22 31.31
N VAL A 597 0.19 -1.22 32.64
CA VAL A 597 -0.05 -0.05 33.49
C VAL A 597 1.30 0.29 34.13
N PRO A 598 1.93 1.42 33.77
CA PRO A 598 3.30 1.77 34.15
C PRO A 598 3.60 1.85 35.64
#